data_AF-A0A9E5JEM1-F1
#
_entry.id   AF-A0A9E5JEM1-F1
#
_cell.length_a   1.000
_cell.length_b   1.000
_cell.length_c   1.000
_cell.angle_alpha   90.00
_cell.angle_beta   90.00
_cell.angle_gamma   90.00
#
_symmetry.space_group_name_H-M   'P 1'
#
loop_
_entity.id
_entity.type
_entity.pdbx_description
1 polymer ?
#
loop_
_entity_poly.entity_id
_entity_poly.type
_entity_poly.pdbx_seq_one_letter_code
_entity_poly.pdbx_strand_id
1 'polypeptide(L)' 'MSRLQLALNVSNLEVAISHYTKLFGTAPAKIRPGYANFAIE' A
#
# COMPACT_ATOMS: atom_id res chain seq x y z
N MET A 1 12.83 14.94 6.17
CA MET A 1 13.48 14.36 4.97
C MET A 1 12.42 14.14 3.91
N SER A 2 12.78 14.23 2.62
CA SER A 2 11.88 13.90 1.52
C SER A 2 11.69 12.38 1.47
N ARG A 3 10.45 11.90 1.25
CA ARG A 3 10.16 10.47 1.05
C ARG A 3 9.85 10.22 -0.43
N LEU A 4 10.22 9.05 -0.94
CA LEU A 4 9.75 8.60 -2.25
C LEU A 4 8.26 8.24 -2.17
N GLN A 5 7.47 8.71 -3.14
CA GLN A 5 6.09 8.28 -3.32
C GLN A 5 5.98 7.46 -4.60
N LEU A 6 5.40 6.26 -4.50
CA LEU A 6 5.16 5.36 -5.62
C LEU A 6 3.66 5.01 -5.68
N ALA A 7 3.01 5.31 -6.80
CA ALA A 7 1.63 4.95 -7.06
C ALA A 7 1.58 3.82 -8.09
N LEU A 8 0.93 2.71 -7.75
CA LEU A 8 0.84 1.51 -8.59
C LEU A 8 -0.62 1.23 -8.94
N ASN A 9 -0.89 1.04 -10.22
CA ASN A 9 -2.14 0.43 -10.66
C ASN A 9 -2.02 -1.08 -10.51
N VAL A 10 -3.00 -1.68 -9.85
CA VAL A 10 -3.03 -3.13 -9.60
C VAL A 10 -4.33 -3.71 -10.14
N SER A 11 -4.28 -4.94 -10.63
CA SER A 11 -5.45 -5.66 -11.15
C SER A 11 -6.43 -6.06 -10.04
N ASN A 12 -5.94 -6.30 -8.82
CA ASN A 12 -6.75 -6.59 -7.64
C ASN A 12 -6.17 -5.91 -6.40
N LEU A 13 -6.95 -5.00 -5.81
CA LEU A 13 -6.53 -4.20 -4.66
C LEU A 13 -6.35 -5.04 -3.39
N GLU A 14 -7.26 -5.98 -3.11
CA GLU A 14 -7.22 -6.78 -1.88
C GLU A 14 -6.00 -7.70 -1.85
N VAL A 15 -5.69 -8.33 -2.99
CA VAL A 15 -4.48 -9.15 -3.16
C VAL A 15 -3.22 -8.31 -2.99
N ALA A 16 -3.19 -7.11 -3.60
CA ALA A 16 -2.05 -6.20 -3.46
C ALA A 16 -1.87 -5.75 -2.00
N ILE A 17 -2.94 -5.38 -1.29
CA ILE A 17 -2.89 -5.02 0.14
C ILE A 17 -2.30 -6.18 0.95
N SER A 18 -2.80 -7.41 0.76
CA SER A 18 -2.31 -8.59 1.48
C SER A 18 -0.82 -8.84 1.21
N HIS A 19 -0.40 -8.75 -0.05
CA HIS A 19 1.00 -8.91 -0.44
C HIS A 19 1.91 -7.84 0.18
N TYR A 20 1.59 -6.56 0.00
CA TYR A 20 2.42 -5.46 0.51
C TYR A 20 2.41 -5.36 2.04
N THR A 21 1.32 -5.76 2.71
CA THR A 21 1.29 -5.87 4.18
C THR A 21 2.34 -6.86 4.69
N LYS A 22 2.48 -8.01 4.02
CA LYS A 22 3.53 -8.99 4.35
C LYS A 22 4.92 -8.48 4.01
N LEU A 23 5.07 -7.85 2.84
CA LEU A 23 6.36 -7.34 2.35
C LEU A 23 6.93 -6.27 3.28
N PHE A 24 6.09 -5.32 3.70
CA PHE A 24 6.52 -4.21 4.55
C PHE A 24 6.38 -4.48 6.05
N GLY A 25 5.75 -5.60 6.44
CA GLY A 25 5.51 -5.94 7.84
C GLY A 25 4.61 -4.94 8.57
N THR A 26 3.81 -4.15 7.83
CA THR A 26 2.94 -3.11 8.39
C THR A 26 1.63 -3.04 7.63
N ALA A 27 0.56 -2.66 8.32
CA ALA A 27 -0.75 -2.49 7.69
C ALA A 27 -0.81 -1.19 6.85
N PRO A 28 -1.73 -1.11 5.87
CA PRO A 28 -1.95 0.14 5.14
C PRO A 28 -2.35 1.27 6.10
N ALA A 29 -1.83 2.46 5.88
CA ALA A 29 -2.19 3.65 6.63
C ALA A 29 -3.60 4.17 6.27
N LYS A 30 -4.10 3.84 5.07
CA LYS A 30 -5.44 4.24 4.60
C LYS A 30 -5.96 3.26 3.56
N ILE A 31 -7.24 2.91 3.66
CA ILE A 31 -7.97 2.08 2.70
C ILE A 31 -9.27 2.81 2.30
N ARG A 32 -9.58 2.79 1.01
CA ARG A 32 -10.83 3.29 0.40
C ARG A 32 -11.23 2.36 -0.76
N PRO A 33 -12.48 2.38 -1.22
CA PRO A 33 -12.86 1.64 -2.43
C PRO A 33 -11.92 2.01 -3.59
N GLY A 34 -11.22 1.02 -4.15
CA GLY A 34 -10.26 1.21 -5.24
C GLY A 34 -8.91 1.84 -4.87
N TYR A 35 -8.61 2.06 -3.58
CA TYR A 35 -7.37 2.71 -3.16
C TYR A 35 -6.83 2.20 -1.82
N ALA A 36 -5.52 2.00 -1.74
CA ALA A 36 -4.80 1.80 -0.49
C ALA A 36 -3.49 2.58 -0.49
N ASN A 37 -3.07 3.03 0.69
CA ASN A 37 -1.82 3.72 0.89
C ASN A 37 -1.03 3.09 2.04
N PHE A 38 0.27 2.93 1.82
CA PHE A 38 1.22 2.54 2.85
C PHE A 38 2.10 3.74 3.21
N ALA A 39 2.32 3.93 4.50
CA ALA A 39 3.29 4.88 5.02
C ALA A 39 4.35 4.06 5.76
N ILE A 40 5.50 3.90 5.12
CA ILE A 40 6.65 3.17 5.65
C ILE A 40 7.66 4.21 6.18
N GLU A 41 8.27 3.92 7.32
CA GLU A 41 9.37 4.71 7.91
C GLU A 41 10.74 4.17 7.51
#